data_AF-A0A7X6XB57-F1
#
_entry.id   AF-A0A7X6XB57-F1
#
_cell.length_a   1.000
_cell.length_b   1.000
_cell.length_c   1.000
_cell.angle_alpha   90.00
_cell.angle_beta   90.00
_cell.angle_gamma   90.00
#
_symmetry.space_group_name_H-M   'P 1'
#
loop_
_entity.id
_entity.type
_entity.pdbx_description
1 polymer ?
#
loop_
_entity_poly.entity_id
_entity_poly.type
_entity_poly.pdbx_seq_one_letter_code
_entity_poly.pdbx_strand_id
1 'polypeptide(L)'
;MVRAKKLGLKIYSYQEMIAEITNDTKLIAVSGCHGKTTTTTMVSKVLENVGVNYLIGDGTGYAKKGNEYFALEACEWKRHFLAYNPYYSIITNIELDHTDYYKDLDDVMDAFTSFVNKTRKCVIMCGDDINTRRIKTDKKVMFYGFNDNNDVIAKNITHDNEKTVADIYIDGDFF
;
A
#
# COMPACT_ATOMS: atom_id res chain seq x y z
N MET A 1 20.83 -17.62 -15.61
CA MET A 1 20.27 -16.72 -16.65
C MET A 1 20.69 -17.04 -18.09
N VAL A 2 21.98 -17.25 -18.40
CA VAL A 2 22.45 -17.42 -19.81
C VAL A 2 21.75 -18.57 -20.56
N ARG A 3 21.58 -19.74 -19.94
CA ARG A 3 20.90 -20.88 -20.56
C ARG A 3 19.40 -20.61 -20.78
N ALA A 4 18.72 -19.99 -19.82
CA ALA A 4 17.31 -19.61 -19.93
C ALA A 4 17.07 -18.62 -21.08
N LYS A 5 17.95 -17.60 -21.22
CA LYS A 5 17.92 -16.66 -22.36
C LYS A 5 18.14 -17.38 -23.70
N LYS A 6 19.11 -18.29 -23.79
CA LYS A 6 19.36 -19.09 -25.00
C LYS A 6 18.18 -19.99 -25.39
N LEU A 7 17.35 -20.38 -24.42
CA LEU A 7 16.16 -21.20 -24.64
C LEU A 7 14.88 -20.37 -24.89
N GLY A 8 14.97 -19.03 -24.92
CA GLY A 8 13.80 -18.17 -25.13
C GLY A 8 12.80 -18.18 -23.98
N LEU A 9 13.21 -18.58 -22.77
CA LEU A 9 12.32 -18.64 -21.61
C LEU A 9 12.08 -17.24 -21.03
N LYS A 10 10.84 -16.96 -20.62
CA LYS A 10 10.50 -15.73 -19.88
C LYS A 10 11.19 -15.76 -18.52
N ILE A 11 11.94 -14.71 -18.21
CA ILE A 11 12.62 -14.53 -16.92
C ILE A 11 11.90 -13.39 -16.22
N TYR A 12 11.38 -13.67 -15.04
CA TYR A 12 10.75 -12.66 -14.19
C TYR A 12 11.76 -12.17 -13.15
N SER A 13 11.78 -10.87 -12.91
CA SER A 13 12.24 -10.29 -11.65
C SER A 13 11.29 -10.73 -10.52
N TYR A 14 11.73 -10.51 -9.28
CA TYR A 14 10.91 -10.81 -8.11
C TYR A 14 9.56 -10.07 -8.16
N GLN A 15 9.60 -8.77 -8.45
CA GLN A 15 8.44 -7.89 -8.50
C GLN A 15 7.47 -8.29 -9.62
N GLU A 16 7.98 -8.66 -10.79
CA GLU A 16 7.14 -9.13 -11.88
C GLU A 16 6.47 -10.47 -11.52
N MET A 17 7.18 -11.38 -10.85
CA MET A 17 6.57 -12.64 -10.40
C MET A 17 5.47 -12.40 -9.37
N ILE A 18 5.70 -11.51 -8.40
CA ILE A 18 4.67 -11.14 -7.42
C ILE A 18 3.47 -10.46 -8.11
N ALA A 19 3.71 -9.61 -9.12
CA ALA A 19 2.65 -9.01 -9.91
C ALA A 19 1.80 -10.07 -10.63
N GLU A 20 2.40 -11.11 -11.21
CA GLU A 20 1.68 -12.22 -11.84
C GLU A 20 0.85 -13.01 -10.81
N ILE A 21 1.41 -13.31 -9.64
CA ILE A 21 0.72 -14.07 -8.56
C ILE A 21 -0.51 -13.32 -8.04
N THR A 22 -0.44 -11.99 -7.99
CA THR A 22 -1.49 -11.15 -7.39
C THR A 22 -2.55 -10.69 -8.40
N ASN A 23 -2.32 -10.89 -9.70
CA ASN A 23 -3.13 -10.28 -10.76
C ASN A 23 -4.60 -10.70 -10.77
N ASP A 24 -4.89 -11.93 -10.32
CA ASP A 24 -6.24 -12.50 -10.24
C ASP A 24 -6.94 -12.21 -8.90
N THR A 25 -6.35 -11.38 -8.05
CA THR A 25 -6.90 -11.00 -6.74
C THR A 25 -7.22 -9.51 -6.67
N LYS A 26 -8.05 -9.12 -5.71
CA LYS A 26 -8.17 -7.72 -5.26
C LYS A 26 -6.94 -7.36 -4.43
N LEU A 27 -5.88 -6.96 -5.13
CA LEU A 27 -4.62 -6.55 -4.52
C LEU A 27 -4.80 -5.26 -3.68
N ILE A 28 -4.45 -5.34 -2.40
CA ILE A 28 -4.28 -4.24 -1.45
C ILE A 28 -2.78 -4.00 -1.29
N ALA A 29 -2.28 -2.96 -1.97
CA ALA A 29 -0.86 -2.63 -1.95
C ALA A 29 -0.60 -1.51 -0.93
N VAL A 30 0.21 -1.80 0.09
CA VAL A 30 0.57 -0.85 1.15
C VAL A 30 1.94 -0.25 0.85
N SER A 31 2.00 1.06 0.70
CA SER A 31 3.20 1.82 0.35
C SER A 31 3.38 3.04 1.26
N GLY A 32 4.52 3.71 1.11
CA GLY A 32 4.98 4.83 1.93
C GLY A 32 6.31 4.50 2.62
N CYS A 33 7.09 5.50 3.01
CA CYS A 33 8.44 5.29 3.55
C CYS A 33 8.40 4.52 4.88
N HIS A 34 7.44 4.83 5.75
CA HIS A 34 7.26 4.18 7.05
C HIS A 34 5.90 3.50 7.23
N GLY A 35 5.83 2.50 8.11
CA GLY A 35 4.57 1.88 8.53
C GLY A 35 3.99 0.81 7.59
N LYS A 36 4.70 0.45 6.50
CA LYS A 36 4.26 -0.58 5.53
C LYS A 36 4.01 -1.94 6.19
N THR A 37 4.98 -2.44 6.96
CA THR A 37 4.91 -3.75 7.64
C THR A 37 3.78 -3.84 8.63
N THR A 38 3.70 -2.87 9.55
CA THR A 38 2.62 -2.82 10.56
C THR A 38 1.25 -2.75 9.88
N THR A 39 1.09 -1.87 8.89
CA THR A 39 -0.19 -1.69 8.20
C THR A 39 -0.59 -2.94 7.40
N THR A 40 0.34 -3.57 6.69
CA THR A 40 0.07 -4.81 5.95
C THR A 40 -0.32 -5.94 6.90
N THR A 41 0.30 -6.01 8.07
CA THR A 41 -0.03 -6.98 9.14
C THR A 41 -1.42 -6.73 9.71
N MET A 42 -1.79 -5.47 9.95
CA MET A 42 -3.14 -5.13 10.38
C MET A 42 -4.19 -5.49 9.32
N VAL A 43 -3.91 -5.20 8.04
CA VAL A 43 -4.80 -5.57 6.93
C VAL A 43 -4.99 -7.09 6.86
N SER A 44 -3.92 -7.88 6.96
CA SER A 44 -4.03 -9.33 6.92
C SER A 44 -4.85 -9.88 8.08
N LYS A 45 -4.70 -9.29 9.28
CA LYS A 45 -5.44 -9.73 10.47
C LYS A 45 -6.92 -9.36 10.43
N VAL A 46 -7.25 -8.15 10.00
CA VAL A 46 -8.65 -7.68 9.90
C VAL A 46 -9.41 -8.48 8.83
N LEU A 47 -8.75 -8.86 7.74
CA LEU A 47 -9.37 -9.59 6.63
C LEU A 47 -9.29 -11.12 6.77
N GLU A 48 -8.78 -11.65 7.88
CA GLU A 48 -8.60 -13.09 8.08
C GLU A 48 -9.90 -13.89 7.89
N ASN A 49 -11.01 -13.39 8.47
CA ASN A 49 -12.32 -14.06 8.40
C ASN A 49 -12.98 -14.04 7.02
N VAL A 50 -12.59 -13.09 6.14
CA VAL A 50 -13.11 -13.01 4.76
C VAL A 50 -12.20 -13.70 3.75
N GLY A 51 -11.00 -14.14 4.18
CA GLY A 51 -10.02 -14.83 3.34
C GLY A 51 -9.13 -13.85 2.57
N VAL A 52 -7.88 -13.74 3.02
CA VAL A 52 -6.86 -12.87 2.43
C VAL A 52 -5.54 -13.63 2.28
N ASN A 53 -4.92 -13.50 1.11
CA ASN A 53 -3.52 -13.85 0.91
C ASN A 53 -2.65 -12.67 1.35
N TYR A 54 -1.44 -12.89 1.83
CA TYR A 54 -0.55 -11.78 2.14
C TYR A 54 0.93 -12.10 1.99
N LEU A 55 1.71 -11.06 1.79
CA LEU A 55 3.16 -11.08 1.77
C LEU A 55 3.70 -9.83 2.48
N ILE A 56 4.26 -10.03 3.67
CA ILE A 56 4.81 -8.99 4.54
C ILE A 56 6.33 -8.93 4.30
N GLY A 57 6.91 -7.73 4.44
CA GLY A 57 8.29 -7.39 4.07
C GLY A 57 9.37 -8.13 4.85
N ASP A 58 9.01 -8.76 5.99
CA ASP A 58 9.89 -9.67 6.75
C ASP A 58 9.94 -11.09 6.16
N GLY A 59 9.23 -11.35 5.06
CA GLY A 59 9.12 -12.64 4.41
C GLY A 59 7.95 -13.49 4.90
N THR A 60 7.19 -13.03 5.89
CA THR A 60 5.98 -13.72 6.35
C THR A 60 4.92 -13.67 5.27
N GLY A 61 4.36 -14.82 4.91
CA GLY A 61 3.33 -14.89 3.88
C GLY A 61 2.37 -16.05 4.10
N TYR A 62 1.18 -15.88 3.55
CA TYR A 62 0.14 -16.90 3.51
C TYR A 62 -0.59 -16.79 2.18
N ALA A 63 -0.87 -17.94 1.57
CA ALA A 63 -1.71 -17.98 0.40
C ALA A 63 -2.59 -19.23 0.40
N LYS A 64 -3.87 -19.03 0.08
CA LYS A 64 -4.82 -20.09 -0.20
C LYS A 64 -5.54 -19.78 -1.51
N LYS A 65 -5.57 -20.76 -2.41
CA LYS A 65 -6.30 -20.63 -3.68
C LYS A 65 -7.78 -20.34 -3.39
N GLY A 66 -8.33 -19.35 -4.09
CA GLY A 66 -9.72 -18.94 -3.95
C GLY A 66 -9.95 -17.77 -2.99
N ASN A 67 -8.95 -17.35 -2.21
CA ASN A 67 -9.02 -16.07 -1.50
C ASN A 67 -9.13 -14.92 -2.51
N GLU A 68 -10.08 -14.02 -2.28
CA GLU A 68 -10.35 -12.91 -3.19
C GLU A 68 -9.34 -11.77 -3.04
N TYR A 69 -8.84 -11.54 -1.82
CA TYR A 69 -7.94 -10.44 -1.51
C TYR A 69 -6.48 -10.90 -1.40
N PHE A 70 -5.58 -10.00 -1.74
CA PHE A 70 -4.15 -10.16 -1.48
C PHE A 70 -3.58 -8.86 -0.90
N ALA A 71 -2.92 -8.90 0.26
CA ALA A 71 -2.28 -7.75 0.86
C ALA A 71 -0.75 -7.85 0.79
N LEU A 72 -0.06 -6.80 0.35
CA LEU A 72 1.41 -6.80 0.36
C LEU A 72 2.02 -5.42 0.57
N GLU A 73 3.29 -5.44 0.97
CA GLU A 73 4.13 -4.25 0.98
C GLU A 73 4.63 -3.90 -0.43
N ALA A 74 4.22 -2.74 -0.91
CA ALA A 74 4.64 -2.17 -2.18
C ALA A 74 5.72 -1.11 -1.93
N CYS A 75 6.98 -1.55 -1.96
CA CYS A 75 8.11 -0.66 -1.75
C CYS A 75 8.39 0.23 -2.97
N GLU A 76 8.62 1.50 -2.69
CA GLU A 76 8.99 2.57 -3.59
C GLU A 76 10.44 2.43 -4.11
N TRP A 77 11.34 1.78 -3.37
CA TRP A 77 12.74 1.60 -3.79
C TRP A 77 12.83 1.08 -5.23
N LYS A 78 13.61 1.76 -6.07
CA LYS A 78 13.76 1.47 -7.50
C LYS A 78 12.45 1.43 -8.30
N ARG A 79 11.42 2.14 -7.84
CA ARG A 79 10.07 2.16 -8.44
C ARG A 79 9.45 0.77 -8.55
N HIS A 80 9.84 -0.18 -7.69
CA HIS A 80 9.39 -1.57 -7.73
C HIS A 80 7.88 -1.72 -7.66
N PHE A 81 7.22 -0.89 -6.85
CA PHE A 81 5.76 -0.85 -6.77
C PHE A 81 5.03 -0.59 -8.11
N LEU A 82 5.70 -0.06 -9.15
CA LEU A 82 5.12 0.18 -10.46
C LEU A 82 4.92 -1.11 -11.25
N ALA A 83 5.45 -2.25 -10.78
CA ALA A 83 5.11 -3.56 -11.33
C ALA A 83 3.65 -3.96 -11.02
N TYR A 84 3.08 -3.46 -9.91
CA TYR A 84 1.79 -3.92 -9.39
C TYR A 84 0.60 -3.17 -10.00
N ASN A 85 -0.58 -3.81 -10.02
CA ASN A 85 -1.84 -3.23 -10.49
C ASN A 85 -2.89 -3.27 -9.37
N PRO A 86 -2.76 -2.41 -8.34
CA PRO A 86 -3.55 -2.51 -7.12
C PRO A 86 -5.04 -2.31 -7.37
N TYR A 87 -5.86 -3.08 -6.66
CA TYR A 87 -7.28 -2.79 -6.52
C TYR A 87 -7.49 -1.67 -5.50
N TYR A 88 -6.83 -1.77 -4.34
CA TYR A 88 -6.67 -0.69 -3.36
C TYR A 88 -5.20 -0.37 -3.17
N SER A 89 -4.89 0.91 -3.01
CA SER A 89 -3.55 1.37 -2.63
C SER A 89 -3.66 2.11 -1.30
N ILE A 90 -2.81 1.79 -0.34
CA ILE A 90 -2.70 2.49 0.95
C ILE A 90 -1.36 3.22 0.96
N ILE A 91 -1.36 4.54 1.13
CA ILE A 91 -0.15 5.38 1.20
C ILE A 91 -0.05 5.96 2.61
N THR A 92 0.93 5.52 3.38
CA THR A 92 1.10 5.91 4.79
C THR A 92 1.78 7.26 4.97
N ASN A 93 2.72 7.61 4.10
CA ASN A 93 3.48 8.88 4.07
C ASN A 93 4.33 8.91 2.78
N ILE A 94 4.85 10.09 2.43
CA ILE A 94 5.78 10.24 1.31
C ILE A 94 6.91 11.18 1.72
N GLU A 95 8.14 10.68 1.69
CA GLU A 95 9.34 11.43 2.05
C GLU A 95 10.46 11.15 1.04
N LEU A 96 11.50 11.99 1.04
CA LEU A 96 12.70 11.69 0.29
C LEU A 96 13.53 10.65 1.05
N ASP A 97 13.32 9.38 0.68
CA ASP A 97 14.16 8.25 1.08
C ASP A 97 14.86 7.66 -0.17
N HIS A 98 15.79 6.73 0.03
CA HIS A 98 16.51 6.04 -1.04
C HIS A 98 17.20 7.02 -2.01
N THR A 99 17.96 7.97 -1.47
CA THR A 99 18.71 8.98 -2.25
C THR A 99 19.81 8.38 -3.13
N ASP A 100 20.09 7.08 -3.01
CA ASP A 100 20.90 6.30 -3.94
C ASP A 100 20.21 6.06 -5.29
N TYR A 101 18.89 6.21 -5.34
CA TYR A 101 18.06 6.02 -6.51
C TYR A 101 17.27 7.28 -6.90
N TYR A 102 16.58 7.89 -5.95
CA TYR A 102 15.76 9.07 -6.20
C TYR A 102 16.59 10.35 -6.19
N LYS A 103 16.34 11.21 -7.19
CA LYS A 103 17.06 12.48 -7.33
C LYS A 103 16.69 13.49 -6.24
N ASP A 104 15.40 13.63 -5.99
CA ASP A 104 14.80 14.61 -5.08
C ASP A 104 13.36 14.20 -4.73
N LEU A 105 12.70 14.99 -3.88
CA LEU A 105 11.32 14.72 -3.47
C LEU A 105 10.34 14.72 -4.66
N ASP A 106 10.57 15.54 -5.68
CA ASP A 106 9.68 15.60 -6.83
C ASP A 106 9.76 14.30 -7.65
N ASP A 107 10.95 13.72 -7.78
CA ASP A 107 11.14 12.39 -8.39
C ASP A 107 10.41 11.27 -7.63
N VAL A 108 10.40 11.33 -6.29
CA VAL A 108 9.60 10.43 -5.43
C VAL A 108 8.10 10.66 -5.66
N MET A 109 7.66 11.92 -5.63
CA MET A 109 6.26 12.30 -5.85
C MET A 109 5.75 11.82 -7.22
N ASP A 110 6.57 11.88 -8.26
CA ASP A 110 6.25 11.37 -9.60
C ASP A 110 6.09 9.85 -9.59
N ALA A 111 6.95 9.13 -8.85
CA ALA A 111 6.85 7.69 -8.69
C ALA A 111 5.55 7.29 -7.97
N PHE A 112 5.23 7.93 -6.85
CA PHE A 112 3.99 7.67 -6.11
C PHE A 112 2.76 8.05 -6.92
N THR A 113 2.77 9.18 -7.63
CA THR A 113 1.67 9.58 -8.52
C THR A 113 1.44 8.53 -9.62
N SER A 114 2.52 8.04 -10.21
CA SER A 114 2.45 6.95 -11.21
C SER A 114 1.84 5.68 -10.62
N PHE A 115 2.25 5.28 -9.42
CA PHE A 115 1.72 4.12 -8.71
C PHE A 115 0.24 4.27 -8.37
N VAL A 116 -0.14 5.40 -7.78
CA VAL A 116 -1.51 5.75 -7.41
C VAL A 116 -2.45 5.67 -8.62
N ASN A 117 -2.01 6.16 -9.79
CA ASN A 117 -2.81 6.12 -11.02
C ASN A 117 -3.04 4.70 -11.58
N LYS A 118 -2.31 3.68 -11.09
CA LYS A 118 -2.58 2.26 -11.42
C LYS A 118 -3.71 1.65 -10.57
N THR A 119 -4.17 2.37 -9.54
CA THR A 119 -5.20 1.87 -8.61
C THR A 119 -6.55 1.76 -9.30
N ARG A 120 -7.22 0.62 -9.15
CA ARG A 120 -8.51 0.36 -9.83
C ARG A 120 -9.73 0.87 -9.05
N LYS A 121 -9.76 0.75 -7.72
CA LYS A 121 -10.96 1.02 -6.91
C LYS A 121 -10.88 2.28 -6.07
N CYS A 122 -9.91 2.36 -5.16
CA CYS A 122 -9.77 3.50 -4.25
C CYS A 122 -8.34 3.59 -3.75
N VAL A 123 -7.86 4.82 -3.63
CA VAL A 123 -6.58 5.16 -3.04
C VAL A 123 -6.85 5.69 -1.64
N ILE A 124 -6.20 5.12 -0.63
CA ILE A 124 -6.36 5.47 0.77
C ILE A 124 -5.05 6.11 1.21
N MET A 125 -5.09 7.36 1.66
CA MET A 125 -3.87 8.11 1.98
C MET A 125 -3.93 8.71 3.37
N CYS A 126 -2.81 8.73 4.09
CA CYS A 126 -2.69 9.50 5.31
C CYS A 126 -2.77 10.98 4.95
N GLY A 127 -3.90 11.64 5.22
CA GLY A 127 -4.10 13.04 4.84
C GLY A 127 -3.48 14.05 5.81
N ASP A 128 -2.89 13.57 6.91
CA ASP A 128 -2.04 14.36 7.80
C ASP A 128 -0.60 14.53 7.26
N ASP A 129 -0.19 13.67 6.32
CA ASP A 129 1.03 13.86 5.56
C ASP A 129 0.80 14.90 4.45
N ILE A 130 1.60 15.97 4.44
CA ILE A 130 1.44 17.05 3.47
C ILE A 130 1.73 16.62 2.03
N ASN A 131 2.58 15.62 1.84
CA ASN A 131 2.99 15.16 0.52
C ASN A 131 1.94 14.27 -0.13
N THR A 132 1.22 13.44 0.63
CA THR A 132 0.07 12.69 0.09
C THR A 132 -1.00 13.64 -0.46
N ARG A 133 -1.26 14.77 0.21
CA ARG A 133 -2.18 15.82 -0.24
C ARG A 133 -1.75 16.50 -1.54
N ARG A 134 -0.46 16.44 -1.88
CA ARG A 134 0.08 16.99 -3.14
C ARG A 134 -0.16 16.06 -4.34
N ILE A 135 -0.50 14.78 -4.13
CA ILE A 135 -0.78 13.86 -5.24
C ILE A 135 -2.04 14.29 -5.99
N LYS A 136 -1.91 14.41 -7.30
CA LYS A 136 -3.03 14.67 -8.22
C LYS A 136 -3.39 13.40 -8.97
N THR A 137 -4.62 12.94 -8.81
CA THR A 137 -5.13 11.74 -9.47
C THR A 137 -6.62 11.89 -9.80
N ASP A 138 -7.07 11.20 -10.85
CA ASP A 138 -8.48 11.05 -11.21
C ASP A 138 -9.15 9.89 -10.48
N LYS A 139 -8.38 9.09 -9.72
CA LYS A 139 -8.90 7.98 -8.94
C LYS A 139 -9.70 8.48 -7.74
N LYS A 140 -10.63 7.64 -7.27
CA LYS A 140 -11.27 7.88 -5.98
C LYS A 140 -10.20 7.86 -4.88
N VAL A 141 -10.16 8.93 -4.08
CA VAL A 141 -9.26 9.07 -2.93
C VAL A 141 -10.09 9.09 -1.66
N MET A 142 -9.57 8.49 -0.60
CA MET A 142 -10.05 8.58 0.78
C MET A 142 -8.85 8.94 1.66
N PHE A 143 -8.94 10.08 2.35
CA PHE A 143 -7.94 10.52 3.30
C PHE A 143 -8.28 10.05 4.70
N TYR A 144 -7.30 9.51 5.42
CA TYR A 144 -7.41 9.16 6.83
C TYR A 144 -6.42 9.97 7.67
N GLY A 145 -6.73 10.18 8.94
CA GLY A 145 -5.81 10.81 9.88
C GLY A 145 -6.50 11.34 11.13
N PHE A 146 -5.89 12.32 11.77
CA PHE A 146 -6.39 12.99 12.97
C PHE A 146 -6.99 14.37 12.65
N ASN A 147 -6.60 15.00 11.54
CA ASN A 147 -7.12 16.31 11.16
C ASN A 147 -8.57 16.23 10.65
N ASP A 148 -9.34 17.29 10.90
CA ASP A 148 -10.77 17.37 10.52
C ASP A 148 -11.05 17.45 9.01
N ASN A 149 -10.01 17.62 8.19
CA ASN A 149 -10.11 17.64 6.73
C ASN A 149 -9.89 16.26 6.09
N ASN A 150 -9.86 15.19 6.88
CA ASN A 150 -9.81 13.80 6.41
C ASN A 150 -11.23 13.22 6.29
N ASP A 151 -11.41 12.22 5.43
CA ASP A 151 -12.68 11.50 5.28
C ASP A 151 -12.88 10.49 6.43
N VAL A 152 -11.78 9.89 6.92
CA VAL A 152 -11.77 9.00 8.09
C VAL A 152 -10.92 9.62 9.20
N ILE A 153 -11.54 9.91 10.33
CA ILE A 153 -10.89 10.65 11.43
C ILE A 153 -10.90 9.82 12.71
N ALA A 154 -9.74 9.68 13.35
CA ALA A 154 -9.64 9.15 14.71
C ALA A 154 -9.62 10.30 15.73
N LYS A 155 -10.52 10.27 16.71
CA LYS A 155 -10.63 11.25 17.81
C LYS A 155 -10.61 10.56 19.18
N ASN A 156 -10.50 11.36 20.24
CA ASN A 156 -10.57 10.91 21.64
C ASN A 156 -9.64 9.73 21.95
N ILE A 157 -8.42 9.78 21.40
CA ILE A 157 -7.45 8.70 21.49
C ILE A 157 -6.97 8.58 22.93
N THR A 158 -7.14 7.41 23.50
CA THR A 158 -6.61 7.03 24.81
C THR A 158 -5.71 5.83 24.65
N HIS A 159 -4.59 5.84 25.38
CA HIS A 159 -3.58 4.80 25.32
C HIS A 159 -3.17 4.39 26.73
N ASP A 160 -3.14 3.09 26.98
CA ASP A 160 -2.54 2.48 28.15
C ASP A 160 -1.55 1.39 27.73
N ASN A 161 -0.96 0.68 28.69
CA ASN A 161 0.08 -0.33 28.42
C ASN A 161 -0.44 -1.55 27.64
N GLU A 162 -1.75 -1.79 27.58
CA GLU A 162 -2.35 -2.96 26.94
C GLU A 162 -3.04 -2.63 25.62
N LYS A 163 -3.61 -1.42 25.49
CA LYS A 163 -4.44 -1.06 24.33
C LYS A 163 -4.41 0.43 24.00
N THR A 164 -4.78 0.71 22.76
CA THR A 164 -5.15 2.04 22.27
C THR A 164 -6.61 2.00 21.86
N VAL A 165 -7.40 2.97 22.32
CA VAL A 165 -8.81 3.14 21.96
C VAL A 165 -8.99 4.50 21.33
N ALA A 166 -9.77 4.56 20.25
CA ALA A 166 -10.10 5.79 19.55
C ALA A 166 -11.54 5.74 19.04
N ASP A 167 -12.16 6.90 18.98
CA ASP A 167 -13.44 7.11 18.31
C ASP A 167 -13.18 7.31 16.82
N ILE A 168 -13.82 6.50 15.97
CA ILE A 168 -13.65 6.60 14.51
C ILE A 168 -14.87 7.28 13.91
N TYR A 169 -14.62 8.31 13.12
CA TYR A 169 -15.63 9.04 12.35
C TYR A 169 -15.35 8.83 10.86
N ILE A 170 -16.40 8.55 10.08
CA ILE A 170 -16.33 8.42 8.61
C ILE A 170 -17.30 9.42 8.02
N ASP A 171 -16.81 10.34 7.20
CA ASP A 171 -17.60 11.43 6.60
C ASP A 171 -18.38 12.27 7.63
N GLY A 172 -17.86 12.34 8.86
CA GLY A 172 -18.46 13.06 9.99
C GLY A 172 -19.37 12.22 10.89
N ASP A 173 -19.75 11.02 10.47
CA ASP A 173 -20.59 10.11 11.26
C ASP A 173 -19.75 9.19 12.14
N PHE A 174 -20.16 9.02 13.41
CA PHE A 174 -19.51 8.08 14.33
C PHE A 174 -19.80 6.63 13.92
N PHE A 175 -18.74 5.82 13.79
CA PHE A 175 -18.80 4.43 13.31
C PHE A 175 -18.89 3.40 14.45
#